data_AF-A0A433VK12-F1
#
_entry.id   AF-A0A433VK12-F1
#
_cell.length_a   1.000
_cell.length_b   1.000
_cell.length_c   1.000
_cell.angle_alpha   90.00
_cell.angle_beta   90.00
_cell.angle_gamma   90.00
#
_symmetry.space_group_name_H-M   'P 1'
#
loop_
_entity.id
_entity.type
_entity.pdbx_description
1 polymer ?
#
loop_
_entity_poly.entity_id
_entity_poly.type
_entity_poly.pdbx_seq_one_letter_code
_entity_poly.pdbx_strand_id
1 'polypeptide(L)'
;MLERSQVTCSVEQLKALANQAFALKAKEVQLQTWGTTVDSLVKTGKLLAEIDERVVVKVPITKVGTEAASKLIAEGIRVTLTGVYAIHQVLIATASGADYVAPYLGRINDLGRNGLEDLAAMQLANVGVGGATRILVASIRSVDDIVLLATQGLDTFTFSPLKTCIIVLIYFSIFLFCFRIQPIPKTPKSNTCARRKLGSGTDIDFNEAVPLY
;
A
#
# COMPACT_ATOMS: atom_id res chain seq x y z
N MET A 1 12.88 1.57 16.44
CA MET A 1 13.69 0.46 15.86
C MET A 1 15.18 0.80 15.90
N LEU A 2 15.59 1.98 15.45
CA LEU A 2 17.00 2.41 15.47
C LEU A 2 17.58 2.57 16.90
N GLU A 3 16.82 3.14 17.84
CA GLU A 3 17.23 3.20 19.26
C GLU A 3 17.46 1.81 19.88
N ARG A 4 16.62 0.82 19.53
CA ARG A 4 16.77 -0.57 19.99
C ARG A 4 17.99 -1.26 19.41
N SER A 5 18.60 -0.67 18.37
CA SER A 5 19.77 -1.18 17.65
C SER A 5 21.03 -0.36 17.93
N GLN A 6 20.95 0.69 18.78
CA GLN A 6 22.01 1.68 19.02
C GLN A 6 22.53 2.37 17.74
N VAL A 7 21.74 2.36 16.66
CA VAL A 7 22.07 3.04 15.41
C VAL A 7 21.46 4.44 15.47
N THR A 8 22.25 5.48 15.21
CA THR A 8 21.74 6.85 15.08
C THR A 8 20.73 6.94 13.92
N CYS A 9 19.88 7.96 13.92
CA CYS A 9 18.98 8.22 12.80
C CYS A 9 19.62 9.28 11.90
N SER A 10 20.42 8.85 10.92
CA SER A 10 21.06 9.74 9.94
C SER A 10 20.66 9.39 8.50
N VAL A 11 20.78 10.36 7.60
CA VAL A 11 20.49 10.15 6.17
C VAL A 11 21.43 9.11 5.58
N GLU A 12 22.71 9.09 5.99
CA GLU A 12 23.73 8.16 5.53
C GLU A 12 23.37 6.71 5.92
N GLN A 13 22.88 6.51 7.15
CA GLN A 13 22.45 5.19 7.62
C GLN A 13 21.19 4.72 6.89
N LEU A 14 20.23 5.61 6.67
CA LEU A 14 19.02 5.29 5.90
C LEU A 14 19.36 4.98 4.43
N LYS A 15 20.34 5.68 3.84
CA LYS A 15 20.88 5.38 2.52
C LYS A 15 21.53 4.00 2.46
N ALA A 16 22.35 3.66 3.46
CA ALA A 16 22.95 2.33 3.54
C ALA A 16 21.89 1.23 3.64
N LEU A 17 20.86 1.42 4.45
CA LEU A 17 19.73 0.48 4.58
C LEU A 17 18.92 0.36 3.28
N ALA A 18 18.63 1.47 2.61
CA ALA A 18 17.93 1.46 1.33
C ALA A 18 18.73 0.67 0.28
N ASN A 19 20.04 0.92 0.18
CA ASN A 19 20.92 0.20 -0.73
C ASN A 19 20.96 -1.31 -0.44
N GLN A 20 20.98 -1.71 0.83
CA GLN A 20 20.89 -3.12 1.22
C GLN A 20 19.54 -3.73 0.79
N ALA A 21 18.43 -3.04 1.04
CA ALA A 21 17.11 -3.50 0.59
C ALA A 21 17.06 -3.66 -0.94
N PHE A 22 17.63 -2.72 -1.68
CA PHE A 22 17.70 -2.79 -3.14
C PHE A 22 18.59 -3.92 -3.64
N ALA A 23 19.71 -4.21 -2.97
CA ALA A 23 20.52 -5.38 -3.25
C ALA A 23 19.75 -6.70 -3.02
N LEU A 24 18.81 -6.70 -2.07
CA LEU A 24 17.85 -7.78 -1.83
C LEU A 24 16.63 -7.73 -2.77
N LYS A 25 16.70 -6.96 -3.85
CA LYS A 25 15.65 -6.82 -4.88
C LYS A 25 14.35 -6.18 -4.37
N ALA A 26 14.41 -5.36 -3.33
CA ALA A 26 13.30 -4.49 -2.97
C ALA A 26 12.94 -3.57 -4.15
N LYS A 27 11.64 -3.55 -4.48
CA LYS A 27 11.11 -2.66 -5.53
C LYS A 27 10.88 -1.25 -5.02
N GLU A 28 10.54 -1.13 -3.74
CA GLU A 28 10.27 0.14 -3.07
C GLU A 28 10.74 0.08 -1.61
N VAL A 29 11.19 1.21 -1.09
CA VAL A 29 11.55 1.38 0.33
C VAL A 29 10.89 2.64 0.84
N GLN A 30 10.27 2.55 2.02
CA GLN A 30 9.63 3.70 2.65
C GLN A 30 10.48 4.25 3.79
N LEU A 31 10.84 5.53 3.71
CA LEU A 31 11.71 6.20 4.69
C LEU A 31 10.98 7.38 5.34
N GLN A 32 10.98 7.43 6.67
CA GLN A 32 10.22 8.43 7.41
C GLN A 32 11.02 9.70 7.67
N THR A 33 10.39 10.86 7.43
CA THR A 33 10.91 12.17 7.81
C THR A 33 10.91 12.37 9.32
N TRP A 34 11.80 13.25 9.80
CA TRP A 34 11.82 13.71 11.19
C TRP A 34 11.88 15.25 11.24
N GLY A 35 11.43 15.81 12.36
CA GLY A 35 11.28 17.25 12.57
C GLY A 35 9.89 17.63 13.08
N THR A 36 9.72 18.90 13.45
CA THR A 36 8.48 19.45 14.03
C THR A 36 7.90 20.60 13.22
N THR A 37 8.62 21.09 12.21
CA THR A 37 8.21 22.21 11.35
C THR A 37 8.06 21.75 9.90
N VAL A 38 7.27 22.47 9.10
CA VAL A 38 7.08 22.17 7.68
C VAL A 38 8.43 22.12 6.96
N ASP A 39 9.28 23.12 7.17
CA ASP A 39 10.59 23.22 6.51
C ASP A 39 11.52 22.07 6.89
N SER A 40 11.52 21.63 8.15
CA SER A 40 12.35 20.49 8.59
C SER A 40 11.89 19.17 7.96
N LEU A 41 10.58 18.95 7.85
CA LEU A 41 10.01 17.77 7.20
C LEU A 41 10.26 17.78 5.69
N VAL A 42 10.07 18.93 5.02
CA VAL A 42 10.35 19.09 3.59
C VAL A 42 11.83 18.87 3.30
N LYS A 43 12.72 19.52 4.05
CA LYS A 43 14.17 19.36 3.90
C LYS A 43 14.58 17.89 4.03
N THR A 44 14.12 17.22 5.07
CA THR A 44 14.41 15.80 5.29
C THR A 44 13.81 14.94 4.18
N GLY A 45 12.58 15.23 3.75
CA GLY A 45 11.91 14.50 2.68
C GLY A 45 12.68 14.55 1.35
N LYS A 46 13.20 15.73 0.97
CA LYS A 46 14.05 15.87 -0.23
C LYS A 46 15.33 15.05 -0.14
N LEU A 47 16.04 15.14 0.99
CA LEU A 47 17.27 14.36 1.21
C LEU A 47 17.02 12.84 1.13
N LEU A 48 15.86 12.38 1.60
CA LEU A 48 15.48 10.96 1.49
C LEU A 48 15.11 10.57 0.06
N ALA A 49 14.40 11.44 -0.68
CA ALA A 49 14.02 11.19 -2.07
C ALA A 49 15.23 11.17 -3.02
N GLU A 50 16.30 11.92 -2.72
CA GLU A 50 17.56 11.91 -3.47
C GLU A 50 18.35 10.60 -3.36
N ILE A 51 17.98 9.69 -2.44
CA ILE A 51 18.69 8.43 -2.25
C ILE A 51 18.55 7.52 -3.49
N ASP A 52 17.32 7.35 -3.99
CA ASP A 52 16.96 6.50 -5.14
C ASP A 52 15.48 6.77 -5.51
N GLU A 53 15.12 6.68 -6.79
CA GLU A 53 13.74 6.86 -7.28
C GLU A 53 12.72 5.88 -6.65
N ARG A 54 13.21 4.72 -6.18
CA ARG A 54 12.40 3.70 -5.51
C ARG A 54 12.06 4.05 -4.06
N VAL A 55 12.58 5.16 -3.53
CA VAL A 55 12.21 5.66 -2.20
C VAL A 55 10.83 6.32 -2.25
N VAL A 56 10.02 6.04 -1.22
CA VAL A 56 8.78 6.76 -0.93
C VAL A 56 8.92 7.42 0.44
N VAL A 57 8.68 8.72 0.50
CA VAL A 57 8.88 9.52 1.72
C VAL A 57 7.66 9.39 2.62
N LYS A 58 7.85 8.85 3.83
CA LYS A 58 6.80 8.78 4.86
C LYS A 58 6.74 10.06 5.68
N VAL A 59 5.57 10.68 5.71
CA VAL A 59 5.29 11.90 6.46
C VAL A 59 4.13 11.65 7.43
N PRO A 60 4.23 12.01 8.73
CA PRO A 60 3.10 11.87 9.67
C PRO A 60 1.89 12.70 9.24
N ILE A 61 0.67 12.15 9.34
CA ILE A 61 -0.56 12.89 9.01
C ILE A 61 -0.99 13.86 10.12
N THR A 62 -0.28 14.97 10.19
CA THR A 62 -0.60 16.10 11.08
C THR A 62 -0.84 17.35 10.23
N LYS A 63 -1.33 18.45 10.82
CA LYS A 63 -1.46 19.72 10.08
C LYS A 63 -0.14 20.13 9.40
N VAL A 64 0.96 20.08 10.15
CA VAL A 64 2.32 20.38 9.65
C VAL A 64 2.77 19.36 8.62
N GLY A 65 2.51 18.08 8.87
CA GLY A 65 2.92 17.00 7.98
C GLY A 65 2.17 16.98 6.65
N THR A 66 0.86 17.26 6.64
CA THR A 66 0.07 17.37 5.40
C THR A 66 0.52 18.57 4.56
N GLU A 67 0.87 19.70 5.19
CA GLU A 67 1.44 20.84 4.46
C GLU A 67 2.82 20.49 3.85
N ALA A 68 3.69 19.82 4.61
CA ALA A 68 4.98 19.34 4.10
C ALA A 68 4.81 18.32 2.97
N ALA A 69 3.88 17.38 3.10
CA ALA A 69 3.56 16.39 2.08
C ALA A 69 3.09 17.06 0.78
N SER A 70 2.20 18.06 0.87
CA SER A 70 1.74 18.83 -0.30
C SER A 70 2.90 19.48 -1.06
N LYS A 71 3.85 20.09 -0.35
CA LYS A 71 5.07 20.67 -0.95
C LYS A 71 5.94 19.61 -1.64
N LEU A 72 6.14 18.45 -1.00
CA LEU A 72 6.93 17.35 -1.58
C LEU A 72 6.25 16.76 -2.83
N ILE A 73 4.93 16.55 -2.78
CA ILE A 73 4.15 16.00 -3.91
C ILE A 73 4.16 16.98 -5.09
N ALA A 74 4.06 18.29 -4.85
CA ALA A 74 4.18 19.32 -5.89
C ALA A 74 5.54 19.30 -6.61
N GLU A 75 6.58 18.77 -5.95
CA GLU A 75 7.91 18.56 -6.53
C GLU A 75 8.09 17.17 -7.18
N GLY A 76 7.02 16.38 -7.28
CA GLY A 76 7.04 15.03 -7.86
C GLY A 76 7.62 13.96 -6.94
N ILE A 77 7.81 14.25 -5.65
CA ILE A 77 8.31 13.27 -4.68
C ILE A 77 7.16 12.39 -4.22
N ARG A 78 7.36 11.06 -4.30
CA ARG A 78 6.37 10.09 -3.85
C ARG A 78 6.23 10.10 -2.34
N VAL A 79 5.00 10.18 -1.85
CA VAL A 79 4.71 10.35 -0.41
C VAL A 79 3.76 9.29 0.12
N THR A 80 4.05 8.86 1.35
CA THR A 80 3.12 8.10 2.19
C THR A 80 2.73 8.92 3.41
N LEU A 81 1.45 9.23 3.58
CA LEU A 81 0.95 9.83 4.82
C LEU A 81 0.70 8.74 5.86
N THR A 82 1.36 8.81 7.02
CA THR A 82 1.43 7.72 8.02
C THR A 82 0.86 8.12 9.38
N GLY A 83 0.42 7.15 10.17
CA GLY A 83 -0.19 7.41 11.49
C GLY A 83 -1.68 7.71 11.37
N VAL A 84 -2.36 6.97 10.50
CA VAL A 84 -3.77 7.16 10.16
C VAL A 84 -4.64 6.23 11.01
N TYR A 85 -5.73 6.76 11.54
CA TYR A 85 -6.68 6.06 12.41
C TYR A 85 -8.14 6.32 12.03
N ALA A 86 -8.41 7.18 11.05
CA ALA A 86 -9.77 7.59 10.68
C ALA A 86 -9.93 7.87 9.17
N ILE A 87 -11.16 7.72 8.68
CA ILE A 87 -11.50 7.84 7.25
C ILE A 87 -11.18 9.23 6.70
N HIS A 88 -11.44 10.30 7.46
CA HIS A 88 -11.16 11.67 7.01
C HIS A 88 -9.67 11.89 6.72
N GLN A 89 -8.76 11.21 7.42
CA GLN A 89 -7.33 11.27 7.14
C GLN A 89 -6.98 10.60 5.81
N VAL A 90 -7.67 9.51 5.44
CA VAL A 90 -7.55 8.88 4.12
C VAL A 90 -8.02 9.83 3.02
N LEU A 91 -9.15 10.50 3.22
CA LEU A 91 -9.65 11.50 2.27
C LEU A 91 -8.69 12.68 2.12
N ILE A 92 -8.08 13.16 3.21
CA ILE A 92 -7.05 14.20 3.16
C ILE A 92 -5.84 13.75 2.35
N ALA A 93 -5.35 12.52 2.58
CA ALA A 93 -4.22 11.98 1.85
C ALA A 93 -4.52 11.85 0.35
N THR A 94 -5.74 11.40 0.04
CA THR A 94 -6.25 11.26 -1.33
C THR A 94 -6.35 12.61 -2.04
N ALA A 95 -6.96 13.60 -1.39
CA ALA A 95 -7.09 14.95 -1.93
C ALA A 95 -5.72 15.65 -2.09
N SER A 96 -4.74 15.30 -1.27
CA SER A 96 -3.37 15.83 -1.37
C SER A 96 -2.55 15.18 -2.49
N GLY A 97 -3.06 14.11 -3.13
CA GLY A 97 -2.35 13.37 -4.16
C GLY A 97 -1.24 12.46 -3.65
N ALA A 98 -1.30 12.03 -2.38
CA ALA A 98 -0.30 11.11 -1.84
C ALA A 98 -0.37 9.75 -2.54
N ASP A 99 0.77 9.14 -2.86
CA ASP A 99 0.83 7.79 -3.44
C ASP A 99 0.23 6.74 -2.49
N TYR A 100 0.48 6.93 -1.19
CA TYR A 100 0.02 6.01 -0.16
C TYR A 100 -0.52 6.72 1.09
N VAL A 101 -1.39 6.01 1.78
CA VAL A 101 -1.85 6.34 3.14
C VAL A 101 -1.72 5.11 4.02
N ALA A 102 -1.16 5.26 5.23
CA ALA A 102 -0.81 4.14 6.10
C ALA A 102 -1.61 4.12 7.42
N PRO A 103 -2.80 3.49 7.41
CA PRO A 103 -3.58 3.23 8.61
C PRO A 103 -3.04 2.08 9.45
N TYR A 104 -3.14 2.22 10.77
CA TYR A 104 -2.49 1.31 11.74
C TYR A 104 -3.53 0.40 12.41
N LEU A 105 -3.81 -0.75 11.79
CA LEU A 105 -4.82 -1.73 12.25
C LEU A 105 -4.73 -2.01 13.76
N GLY A 106 -3.57 -2.50 14.22
CA GLY A 106 -3.39 -2.88 15.61
C GLY A 106 -3.61 -1.72 16.58
N ARG A 107 -3.30 -0.48 16.19
CA ARG A 107 -3.52 0.71 17.04
C ARG A 107 -4.98 1.14 17.06
N ILE A 108 -5.71 0.96 15.97
CA ILE A 108 -7.17 1.16 15.95
C ILE A 108 -7.82 0.17 16.91
N ASN A 109 -7.40 -1.10 16.88
CA ASN A 109 -7.88 -2.12 17.80
C ASN A 109 -7.51 -1.79 19.27
N ASP A 110 -6.29 -1.29 19.52
CA ASP A 110 -5.88 -0.86 20.87
C ASP A 110 -6.76 0.28 21.44
N LEU A 111 -7.45 1.04 20.58
CA LEU A 111 -8.41 2.07 20.96
C LEU A 111 -9.84 1.53 21.18
N GLY A 112 -10.04 0.20 21.17
CA GLY A 112 -11.34 -0.43 21.38
C GLY A 112 -12.29 -0.37 20.19
N ARG A 113 -11.78 -0.05 19.00
CA ARG A 113 -12.56 0.00 17.75
C ARG A 113 -12.40 -1.28 16.93
N ASN A 114 -13.32 -1.54 16.01
CA ASN A 114 -13.18 -2.60 15.02
C ASN A 114 -12.32 -2.11 13.84
N GLY A 115 -11.01 -2.36 13.90
CA GLY A 115 -10.08 -1.91 12.88
C GLY A 115 -10.27 -2.56 11.50
N LEU A 116 -10.87 -3.75 11.43
CA LEU A 116 -11.17 -4.41 10.15
C LEU A 116 -12.30 -3.68 9.42
N GLU A 117 -13.39 -3.38 10.13
CA GLU A 117 -14.50 -2.59 9.58
C GLU A 117 -14.05 -1.16 9.23
N ASP A 118 -13.24 -0.54 10.08
CA ASP A 118 -12.71 0.80 9.82
C ASP A 118 -11.85 0.84 8.55
N LEU A 119 -10.98 -0.15 8.33
CA LEU A 119 -10.15 -0.23 7.12
C LEU A 119 -10.96 -0.52 5.87
N ALA A 120 -11.98 -1.39 5.97
CA ALA A 120 -12.92 -1.62 4.87
C ALA A 120 -13.63 -0.33 4.47
N ALA A 121 -14.12 0.44 5.45
CA ALA A 121 -14.77 1.72 5.23
C ALA A 121 -13.80 2.77 4.65
N MET A 122 -12.54 2.79 5.10
CA MET A 122 -11.49 3.63 4.52
C MET A 122 -11.28 3.32 3.03
N GLN A 123 -11.21 2.04 2.66
CA GLN A 123 -11.05 1.60 1.28
C GLN A 123 -12.26 1.98 0.42
N LEU A 124 -13.47 1.76 0.92
CA LEU A 124 -14.70 2.17 0.25
C LEU A 124 -14.77 3.68 0.02
N ALA A 125 -14.41 4.48 1.03
CA ALA A 125 -14.39 5.94 0.91
C ALA A 125 -13.36 6.42 -0.13
N ASN A 126 -12.15 5.84 -0.12
CA ASN A 126 -11.09 6.15 -1.08
C ASN A 126 -11.53 5.84 -2.53
N VAL A 127 -12.09 4.66 -2.76
CA VAL A 127 -12.63 4.27 -4.07
C VAL A 127 -13.82 5.14 -4.47
N GLY A 128 -14.71 5.45 -3.52
CA GLY A 128 -15.93 6.24 -3.77
C GLY A 128 -15.65 7.67 -4.25
N VAL A 129 -14.50 8.24 -3.89
CA VAL A 129 -14.06 9.54 -4.41
C VAL A 129 -13.17 9.43 -5.66
N GLY A 130 -13.00 8.23 -6.22
CA GLY A 130 -12.12 7.98 -7.36
C GLY A 130 -10.63 8.14 -7.02
N GLY A 131 -10.26 7.94 -5.76
CA GLY A 131 -8.89 8.13 -5.26
C GLY A 131 -7.90 7.14 -5.86
N ALA A 132 -6.74 7.64 -6.31
CA ALA A 132 -5.62 6.82 -6.75
C ALA A 132 -4.66 6.44 -5.60
N THR A 133 -4.81 7.07 -4.44
CA THR A 133 -4.00 6.78 -3.25
C THR A 133 -4.19 5.35 -2.78
N ARG A 134 -3.09 4.66 -2.50
CA ARG A 134 -3.12 3.26 -2.06
C ARG A 134 -3.10 3.16 -0.54
N ILE A 135 -3.95 2.31 0.02
CA ILE A 135 -3.95 2.05 1.45
C ILE A 135 -2.86 1.03 1.79
N LEU A 136 -1.79 1.47 2.45
CA LEU A 136 -0.73 0.63 3.01
C LEU A 136 -1.10 0.23 4.45
N VAL A 137 -1.78 -0.89 4.61
CA VAL A 137 -2.19 -1.35 5.94
C VAL A 137 -0.95 -1.70 6.76
N ALA A 138 -0.81 -1.07 7.92
CA ALA A 138 0.31 -1.25 8.82
C ALA A 138 -0.15 -1.70 10.21
N SER A 139 0.82 -2.01 11.09
CA SER A 139 0.56 -2.47 12.46
C SER A 139 -0.27 -3.77 12.53
N ILE A 140 -0.09 -4.63 11.54
CA ILE A 140 -0.78 -5.92 11.46
C ILE A 140 -0.18 -6.91 12.47
N ARG A 141 -1.04 -7.71 13.10
CA ARG A 141 -0.64 -8.69 14.14
C ARG A 141 -1.02 -10.12 13.79
N SER A 142 -2.05 -10.33 12.97
CA SER A 142 -2.47 -11.64 12.48
C SER A 142 -2.35 -11.74 10.96
N VAL A 143 -2.03 -12.93 10.45
CA VAL A 143 -2.09 -13.24 9.01
C VAL A 143 -3.55 -13.29 8.54
N ASP A 144 -4.47 -13.73 9.39
CA ASP A 144 -5.90 -13.80 9.05
C ASP A 144 -6.48 -12.41 8.75
N ASP A 145 -6.01 -11.37 9.45
CA ASP A 145 -6.38 -9.98 9.18
C ASP A 145 -6.01 -9.58 7.74
N ILE A 146 -4.86 -10.04 7.23
CA ILE A 146 -4.42 -9.76 5.86
C ILE A 146 -5.36 -10.41 4.86
N VAL A 147 -5.71 -11.69 5.08
CA VAL A 147 -6.61 -12.44 4.20
C VAL A 147 -7.96 -11.74 4.13
N LEU A 148 -8.54 -11.40 5.28
CA LEU A 148 -9.83 -10.74 5.36
C LEU A 148 -9.82 -9.38 4.67
N LEU A 149 -8.84 -8.53 4.97
CA LEU A 149 -8.72 -7.21 4.34
C LEU A 149 -8.46 -7.30 2.83
N ALA A 150 -7.73 -8.34 2.38
CA ALA A 150 -7.53 -8.60 0.97
C ALA A 150 -8.84 -8.93 0.24
N THR A 151 -9.76 -9.68 0.89
CA THR A 151 -11.10 -9.91 0.33
C THR A 151 -11.94 -8.64 0.21
N GLN A 152 -11.59 -7.59 0.95
CA GLN A 152 -12.24 -6.28 0.94
C GLN A 152 -11.57 -5.28 -0.02
N GLY A 153 -10.61 -5.74 -0.82
CA GLY A 153 -9.96 -4.94 -1.86
C GLY A 153 -8.72 -4.16 -1.41
N LEU A 154 -8.24 -4.39 -0.18
CA LEU A 154 -6.94 -3.85 0.25
C LEU A 154 -5.81 -4.74 -0.31
N ASP A 155 -4.82 -4.15 -0.97
CA ASP A 155 -3.82 -4.91 -1.74
C ASP A 155 -2.37 -4.69 -1.29
N THR A 156 -2.18 -3.83 -0.27
CA THR A 156 -0.88 -3.34 0.16
C THR A 156 -0.76 -3.42 1.68
N PHE A 157 0.19 -4.22 2.15
CA PHE A 157 0.35 -4.54 3.57
C PHE A 157 1.81 -4.41 4.00
N THR A 158 2.04 -4.00 5.25
CA THR A 158 3.35 -4.01 5.89
C THR A 158 3.30 -4.66 7.27
N PHE A 159 4.22 -5.60 7.50
CA PHE A 159 4.29 -6.42 8.70
C PHE A 159 5.75 -6.80 9.00
N SER A 160 6.01 -7.25 10.23
CA SER A 160 7.35 -7.68 10.65
C SER A 160 7.61 -9.12 10.19
N PRO A 161 8.79 -9.44 9.65
CA PRO A 161 9.11 -10.80 9.17
C PRO A 161 9.00 -11.87 10.26
N LEU A 162 9.20 -11.50 11.54
CA LEU A 162 9.10 -12.42 12.67
C LEU A 162 7.68 -12.98 12.89
N LYS A 163 6.64 -12.34 12.32
CA LYS A 163 5.24 -12.75 12.50
C LYS A 163 4.70 -13.61 11.35
N THR A 164 5.47 -13.83 10.29
CA THR A 164 5.05 -14.55 9.07
C THR A 164 5.80 -15.87 8.88
N CYS A 165 6.43 -16.39 9.93
CA CYS A 165 6.89 -17.78 9.96
C CYS A 165 5.68 -18.73 9.99
N ILE A 166 5.01 -18.91 8.85
CA ILE A 166 4.14 -20.01 8.40
C ILE A 166 3.48 -19.43 7.13
N ILE A 167 3.85 -19.96 5.96
CA ILE A 167 3.34 -19.61 4.62
C ILE A 167 3.89 -18.28 4.05
N VAL A 168 5.17 -18.27 3.68
CA VAL A 168 5.71 -17.99 2.33
C VAL A 168 7.21 -18.22 2.42
N LEU A 169 7.68 -19.34 1.86
CA LEU A 169 9.08 -19.50 1.49
C LEU A 169 9.40 -18.44 0.44
N ILE A 170 10.11 -17.37 0.83
CA ILE A 170 11.19 -16.71 0.09
C ILE A 170 11.86 -15.71 1.06
N TYR A 171 13.08 -16.11 1.46
CA TYR A 171 14.20 -15.32 2.00
C TYR A 171 13.97 -14.31 3.13
N PHE A 172 14.38 -14.78 4.31
CA PHE A 172 14.39 -14.13 5.62
C PHE A 172 15.61 -13.22 5.79
N SER A 173 15.41 -11.93 6.08
CA SER A 173 16.11 -11.18 7.16
C SER A 173 15.73 -9.68 7.14
N ILE A 174 15.16 -9.22 8.25
CA ILE A 174 15.12 -7.82 8.74
C ILE A 174 14.89 -6.74 7.67
N PHE A 175 13.69 -6.64 7.07
CA PHE A 175 13.27 -5.41 6.38
C PHE A 175 11.76 -5.22 6.43
N LEU A 176 11.33 -3.97 6.58
CA LEU A 176 9.93 -3.55 6.47
C LEU A 176 9.56 -3.54 4.98
N PHE A 177 9.27 -4.71 4.42
CA PHE A 177 8.96 -4.87 2.99
C PHE A 177 7.48 -4.57 2.73
N CYS A 178 7.21 -3.72 1.75
CA CYS A 178 5.87 -3.54 1.18
C CYS A 178 5.68 -4.61 0.11
N PHE A 179 4.84 -5.62 0.35
CA PHE A 179 4.48 -6.61 -0.66
C PHE A 179 3.23 -6.14 -1.41
N ARG A 180 3.30 -6.15 -2.76
CA ARG A 180 2.14 -6.01 -3.64
C ARG A 180 1.63 -7.41 -3.97
N ILE A 181 0.38 -7.71 -3.64
CA ILE A 181 -0.32 -8.85 -4.23
C ILE A 181 -0.73 -8.42 -5.64
N GLN A 182 -0.23 -9.10 -6.67
CA GLN A 182 -0.68 -8.83 -8.03
C GLN A 182 -2.04 -9.49 -8.26
N PRO A 183 -3.00 -8.82 -8.91
CA PRO A 183 -4.22 -9.47 -9.34
C PRO A 183 -3.89 -10.59 -10.34
N ILE A 184 -4.59 -11.73 -10.22
CA ILE A 184 -4.52 -12.81 -11.21
C ILE A 184 -4.95 -12.21 -12.55
N PRO A 185 -4.12 -12.27 -13.62
CA PRO A 185 -4.52 -11.78 -14.92
C PRO A 185 -5.74 -12.57 -15.40
N LYS A 186 -6.85 -11.87 -15.68
CA LYS A 186 -8.00 -12.47 -16.33
C LYS A 186 -7.52 -13.02 -17.68
N THR A 187 -7.69 -14.32 -17.90
CA THR A 187 -7.43 -14.94 -19.19
C THR A 187 -8.23 -14.19 -20.27
N PRO A 188 -7.63 -13.88 -21.44
CA PRO A 188 -8.39 -13.31 -22.53
C PRO A 188 -9.43 -14.34 -22.97
N LYS A 189 -10.71 -13.96 -22.99
CA LYS A 189 -11.74 -14.72 -23.72
C LYS A 189 -11.34 -14.71 -25.19
N SER A 190 -10.82 -15.82 -25.68
CA SER A 190 -10.54 -16.03 -27.10
C SER A 190 -11.86 -16.14 -27.88
N ASN A 191 -12.38 -15.01 -28.34
CA ASN A 191 -13.42 -14.99 -29.36
C ASN A 191 -12.78 -15.12 -30.75
N THR A 192 -12.33 -16.34 -31.07
CA THR A 192 -12.02 -16.74 -32.45
C THR A 192 -12.77 -18.03 -32.73
N CYS A 193 -14.05 -17.88 -33.07
CA CYS A 193 -14.86 -18.91 -33.71
C CYS A 193 -14.30 -19.14 -35.13
N ALA A 194 -13.31 -20.01 -35.25
CA ALA A 194 -12.85 -20.54 -36.52
C ALA A 194 -13.89 -21.56 -37.01
N ARG A 195 -14.61 -21.20 -38.09
CA ARG A 195 -15.49 -22.09 -38.85
C ARG A 195 -14.78 -23.40 -39.15
N ARG A 196 -15.29 -24.51 -38.60
CA ARG A 196 -15.02 -25.85 -39.09
C ARG A 196 -16.36 -26.47 -39.47
N LYS A 197 -16.63 -26.53 -40.79
CA LYS A 197 -17.72 -27.32 -41.36
C LYS A 197 -17.42 -28.79 -41.10
N LEU A 198 -18.35 -29.51 -40.47
CA LEU A 198 -18.46 -30.97 -40.53
C LEU A 198 -19.95 -31.34 -40.37
N GLY A 199 -20.48 -31.95 -41.44
CA GLY A 199 -21.53 -32.98 -41.49
C GLY A 199 -22.79 -32.90 -40.62
N SER A 200 -23.92 -32.77 -41.32
CA SER A 200 -25.19 -33.50 -41.12
C SER A 200 -25.90 -33.45 -39.76
N GLY A 201 -27.11 -32.87 -39.78
CA GLY A 201 -28.25 -33.41 -39.03
C GLY A 201 -28.81 -32.52 -37.92
N THR A 202 -30.07 -32.13 -38.13
CA THR A 202 -31.08 -31.62 -37.16
C THR A 202 -30.94 -30.19 -36.65
N ASP A 203 -31.84 -29.33 -37.16
CA ASP A 203 -32.21 -28.01 -36.66
C ASP A 203 -32.87 -28.10 -35.28
N ILE A 204 -32.38 -27.33 -34.30
CA ILE A 204 -33.21 -26.81 -33.20
C ILE A 204 -32.70 -25.40 -32.85
N ASP A 205 -33.52 -24.41 -33.18
CA ASP A 205 -33.44 -23.02 -32.72
C ASP A 205 -34.26 -22.90 -31.42
N PHE A 206 -33.64 -22.42 -30.34
CA PHE A 206 -34.37 -21.71 -29.28
C PHE A 206 -33.50 -20.60 -28.69
N ASN A 207 -33.72 -19.39 -29.20
CA ASN A 207 -33.71 -18.17 -28.41
C ASN A 207 -34.37 -18.40 -27.04
N GLU A 208 -33.64 -18.17 -25.94
CA GLU A 208 -34.22 -17.52 -24.78
C GLU A 208 -33.12 -16.86 -23.94
N ALA A 209 -33.19 -15.53 -23.92
CA ALA A 209 -32.40 -14.64 -23.10
C ALA A 209 -33.24 -14.24 -21.88
N VAL A 210 -32.79 -14.52 -20.67
CA VAL A 210 -33.22 -13.80 -19.44
C VAL A 210 -32.18 -14.03 -18.31
N PRO A 211 -32.07 -13.18 -17.27
CA PRO A 211 -31.01 -12.19 -17.18
C PRO A 211 -30.17 -12.29 -15.90
N LEU A 212 -29.16 -11.41 -15.87
CA LEU A 212 -28.24 -11.06 -14.80
C LEU A 212 -28.86 -10.95 -13.39
N TYR A 213 -28.18 -11.58 -12.42
CA TYR A 213 -27.74 -10.96 -11.17
C TYR A 213 -26.26 -11.32 -10.94
#